data_AF-A0A941F5G2-F1
#
_entry.id   AF-A0A941F5G2-F1
#
_cell.length_a   1.000
_cell.length_b   1.000
_cell.length_c   1.000
_cell.angle_alpha   90.00
_cell.angle_beta   90.00
_cell.angle_gamma   90.00
#
_symmetry.space_group_name_H-M   'P 1'
#
loop_
_entity.id
_entity.type
_entity.pdbx_description
1 polymer ?
#
loop_
_entity_poly.entity_id
_entity_poly.type
_entity_poly.pdbx_seq_one_letter_code
_entity_poly.pdbx_strand_id
1 'polypeptide(L)' 'MSNVLTKHFQYTGTDDFDKSLDEQINDFIKKEVITTDNLIDIKFSGHSDQGVATYSALLLYKKS' A
#
# COMPACT_ATOMS: atom_id res chain seq x y z
N MET A 1 20.81 -13.66 -1.08
CA MET A 1 20.17 -12.76 -0.09
C MET A 1 18.81 -12.40 -0.66
N SER A 2 17.72 -12.78 0.02
CA SER A 2 16.37 -12.39 -0.42
C SER A 2 16.20 -10.90 -0.15
N ASN A 3 16.09 -10.09 -1.20
CA ASN A 3 15.90 -8.65 -1.05
C ASN A 3 14.48 -8.39 -0.57
N VAL A 4 14.34 -7.78 0.61
CA VAL A 4 13.07 -7.25 1.09
C VAL A 4 12.79 -5.95 0.36
N LEU A 5 11.67 -5.91 -0.34
CA LEU A 5 11.18 -4.75 -1.05
C LEU A 5 10.03 -4.11 -0.27
N THR A 6 9.92 -2.80 -0.40
CA THR A 6 8.89 -2.00 0.25
C THR A 6 8.19 -1.13 -0.79
N LYS A 7 6.86 -1.11 -0.76
CA LYS A 7 6.05 -0.21 -1.58
C LYS A 7 5.17 0.66 -0.67
N HIS A 8 5.33 1.97 -0.76
CA HIS A 8 4.51 2.95 -0.05
C HIS A 8 3.34 3.40 -0.93
N PHE A 9 2.16 3.44 -0.34
CA PHE A 9 0.91 3.93 -0.90
C PHE A 9 0.42 5.08 -0.03
N GLN A 10 -0.08 6.13 -0.66
CA GLN A 10 -0.63 7.28 0.03
C GLN A 10 -1.88 7.72 -0.70
N TYR A 11 -2.93 7.99 0.08
CA TYR A 11 -4.19 8.54 -0.36
C TYR A 11 -4.52 9.72 0.55
N THR A 12 -4.79 10.87 -0.04
CA THR A 12 -5.20 12.06 0.68
C THR A 12 -6.64 12.37 0.33
N GLY A 13 -7.53 12.26 1.31
CA GLY A 13 -8.95 12.46 1.14
C GLY A 13 -9.32 13.94 1.07
N THR A 14 -9.40 14.47 -0.14
CA THR A 14 -10.17 15.68 -0.47
C THR A 14 -11.07 15.48 -1.70
N ASP A 15 -10.95 14.36 -2.41
CA ASP A 15 -11.55 14.17 -3.74
C ASP A 15 -12.07 12.73 -3.93
N ASP A 16 -13.26 12.62 -4.54
CA ASP A 16 -14.00 11.36 -4.80
C ASP A 16 -13.45 10.58 -6.02
N PHE A 17 -12.44 11.11 -6.72
CA PHE A 17 -11.91 10.52 -7.96
C PHE A 17 -10.68 9.62 -7.79
N ASP A 18 -10.14 9.47 -6.58
CA ASP A 18 -8.96 8.62 -6.35
C ASP A 18 -9.36 7.21 -5.90
N LYS A 19 -8.87 6.19 -6.62
CA LYS A 19 -9.10 4.77 -6.26
C LYS A 19 -8.67 4.52 -4.83
N SER A 20 -9.46 3.73 -4.13
CA SER A 20 -9.23 3.38 -2.72
C SER A 20 -7.84 2.77 -2.55
N LEU A 21 -7.24 2.99 -1.38
CA LEU A 21 -5.91 2.47 -1.03
C LEU A 21 -5.84 0.94 -1.23
N ASP A 22 -6.92 0.24 -0.90
CA ASP A 22 -7.11 -1.19 -1.16
C ASP A 22 -7.03 -1.57 -2.64
N GLU A 23 -7.64 -0.80 -3.54
CA GLU A 23 -7.57 -1.07 -4.98
C GLU A 23 -6.16 -0.90 -5.51
N GLN A 24 -5.44 0.14 -5.06
CA GLN A 24 -4.05 0.39 -5.45
C GLN A 24 -3.13 -0.74 -4.98
N ILE A 25 -3.31 -1.22 -3.75
CA ILE A 25 -2.55 -2.36 -3.20
C ILE A 25 -2.87 -3.63 -3.98
N ASN A 26 -4.15 -3.92 -4.24
CA ASN A 26 -4.57 -5.12 -4.95
C ASN A 26 -4.06 -5.14 -6.40
N ASP A 27 -4.08 -4.00 -7.10
CA ASP A 27 -3.52 -3.87 -8.45
C ASP A 27 -2.01 -4.14 -8.45
N PHE A 28 -1.29 -3.57 -7.48
CA PHE A 28 0.15 -3.78 -7.33
C PHE A 28 0.51 -5.23 -7.02
N ILE A 29 -0.21 -5.88 -6.10
CA ILE A 29 -0.01 -7.31 -5.76
C ILE A 29 -0.21 -8.18 -7.00
N LYS A 30 -1.27 -7.92 -7.78
CA LYS A 30 -1.54 -8.64 -9.04
C LYS A 30 -0.44 -8.40 -10.08
N LYS A 31 0.00 -7.15 -10.25
CA LYS A 31 1.02 -6.76 -11.23
C LYS A 31 2.38 -7.37 -10.94
N GLU A 32 2.82 -7.33 -9.68
CA GLU A 32 4.12 -7.90 -9.26
C GLU A 32 4.04 -9.41 -8.94
N VAL A 33 2.86 -10.02 -9.11
CA VAL A 33 2.60 -11.44 -8.84
C VAL A 33 3.06 -11.82 -7.42
N ILE A 34 2.74 -10.96 -6.45
CA ILE A 34 3.10 -11.18 -5.05
C ILE A 34 2.18 -12.26 -4.50
N THR A 35 2.75 -13.42 -4.21
CA THR A 35 2.05 -14.53 -3.55
C THR A 35 2.07 -14.36 -2.04
N THR A 36 1.18 -15.06 -1.34
CA THR A 36 1.15 -15.12 0.13
C THR A 36 2.47 -15.62 0.73
N ASP A 37 3.23 -16.43 0.00
CA ASP A 37 4.55 -16.93 0.45
C ASP A 37 5.63 -15.82 0.47
N ASN A 38 5.49 -14.85 -0.44
CA ASN A 38 6.41 -13.75 -0.62
C ASN A 38 5.95 -12.45 0.07
N LEU A 39 4.70 -12.40 0.52
CA LEU A 39 4.15 -11.28 1.29
C LEU A 39 4.68 -11.33 2.73
N ILE A 40 5.32 -10.26 3.18
CA ILE A 40 5.84 -10.20 4.56
C ILE A 40 4.81 -9.55 5.48
N ASP A 41 4.38 -8.32 5.15
CA ASP A 41 3.51 -7.52 6.01
C ASP A 41 2.87 -6.36 5.25
N ILE A 42 1.74 -5.86 5.74
CA ILE A 42 1.10 -4.63 5.23
C ILE A 42 0.76 -3.75 6.42
N LYS A 43 1.38 -2.58 6.49
CA LYS A 43 1.16 -1.60 7.57
C LYS A 43 0.30 -0.47 7.08
N PHE A 44 -0.83 -0.24 7.72
CA PHE A 44 -1.68 0.90 7.44
C PHE A 44 -1.42 2.01 8.46
N SER A 45 -1.53 3.26 8.03
CA SER A 45 -1.42 4.44 8.89
C SER A 45 -2.31 5.54 8.37
N GLY A 46 -3.19 6.05 9.23
CA GLY A 46 -4.03 7.21 8.95
C GLY A 46 -3.60 8.37 9.82
N HIS A 47 -3.42 9.54 9.22
CA HIS A 47 -3.23 10.79 9.93
C HIS A 47 -4.25 11.83 9.46
N SER A 48 -4.88 12.51 10.40
CA SER A 48 -5.83 13.57 10.13
C SER A 48 -5.22 14.88 10.60
N ASP A 49 -4.82 15.75 9.68
CA ASP A 49 -4.27 17.06 10.01
C ASP A 49 -5.19 18.14 9.44
N GLN A 50 -5.66 19.05 10.29
CA GLN A 50 -6.49 20.20 9.93
C GLN A 50 -7.68 19.90 8.99
N GLY A 51 -8.34 18.76 9.19
CA GLY A 51 -9.55 18.40 8.43
C GLY A 51 -9.31 17.64 7.12
N VAL A 52 -8.04 17.36 6.77
CA VAL A 52 -7.68 16.49 5.65
C VAL A 52 -7.25 15.12 6.20
N ALA A 53 -7.98 14.08 5.82
CA ALA A 53 -7.63 12.71 6.18
C ALA A 53 -6.62 12.15 5.19
N THR A 54 -5.40 11.89 5.63
CA THR A 54 -4.37 11.20 4.86
C THR A 54 -4.29 9.76 5.32
N TYR A 55 -4.52 8.82 4.41
CA TYR A 55 -4.32 7.40 4.63
C TYR A 55 -3.07 6.96 3.89
N SER A 56 -2.31 6.06 4.48
CA SER A 56 -1.09 5.51 3.91
C SER A 56 -1.00 4.03 4.21
N ALA A 57 -0.33 3.30 3.33
CA ALA A 57 0.03 1.91 3.57
C ALA A 57 1.45 1.62 3.10
N LEU A 58 2.13 0.75 3.83
CA LEU A 58 3.45 0.24 3.52
C LEU A 58 3.36 -1.27 3.34
N LEU A 59 3.57 -1.73 2.11
CA LEU A 59 3.64 -3.14 1.74
C LEU A 59 5.08 -3.61 1.81
N LEU A 60 5.34 -4.69 2.54
CA LEU A 60 6.62 -5.38 2.63
C LEU A 60 6.51 -6.75 1.95
N TYR A 61 7.42 -7.04 1.03
CA TYR A 61 7.42 -8.30 0.30
C TYR A 61 8.83 -8.72 -0.10
N LYS A 62 9.02 -10.00 -0.45
CA LYS A 62 10.25 -10.53 -1.03
C LYS A 62 10.06 -10.69 -2.53
N LYS A 63 11.10 -10.35 -3.30
CA LYS A 63 11.16 -10.73 -4.71
C LYS A 63 11.87 -12.08 -4.80
N SER A 64 11.18 -13.08 -5.36
CA SER A 64 11.79 -14.37 -5.70
C SER A 64 12.84 -14.22 -6.79
#